data_AF-A0A534TYR2-F1
#
_entry.id   AF-A0A534TYR2-F1
#
_cell.length_a   1.000
_cell.length_b   1.000
_cell.length_c   1.000
_cell.angle_alpha   90.00
_cell.angle_beta   90.00
_cell.angle_gamma   90.00
#
_symmetry.space_group_name_H-M   'P 1'
#
loop_
_entity.id
_entity.type
_entity.pdbx_description
1 polymer ?
#
loop_
_entity_poly.entity_id
_entity_poly.type
_entity_poly.pdbx_seq_one_letter_code
_entity_poly.pdbx_strand_id
1 'polypeptide(L)'
;MNTIVRVSSDMSVPEALLPEQYFERLAGSAREMPEKRLMAAVLLDALVHLQRDGSAGAAEVRAWMARRTVGDVFSFENVCEALGINAGYLARGLETCPRIVPRRVRLARRRLTVGGRRRSTG
;
A
#
# COMPACT_ATOMS: atom_id res chain seq x y z
N MET A 1 -28.95 21.11 -20.58
CA MET A 1 -28.89 19.66 -20.87
C MET A 1 -28.47 18.94 -19.60
N ASN A 2 -29.35 18.13 -19.00
CA ASN A 2 -29.03 17.34 -17.80
C ASN A 2 -28.28 16.07 -18.20
N THR A 3 -27.08 15.88 -17.69
CA THR A 3 -26.34 14.62 -17.79
C THR A 3 -26.79 13.70 -16.65
N ILE A 4 -27.57 12.68 -17.01
CA ILE A 4 -28.02 11.62 -16.10
C ILE A 4 -26.81 10.75 -15.76
N VAL A 5 -26.36 10.80 -14.50
CA VAL A 5 -25.50 9.75 -13.93
C VAL A 5 -26.32 8.48 -13.84
N ARG A 6 -26.01 7.46 -14.65
CA ARG A 6 -26.56 6.11 -14.44
C ARG A 6 -25.90 5.53 -13.19
N VAL A 7 -26.61 5.61 -12.06
CA VAL A 7 -26.46 4.59 -11.01
C VAL A 7 -27.08 3.32 -11.58
N SER A 8 -26.24 2.45 -12.12
CA SER A 8 -26.63 1.07 -12.37
C SER A 8 -26.58 0.34 -11.04
N SER A 9 -27.73 0.25 -10.37
CA SER A 9 -27.96 -0.71 -9.29
C SER A 9 -28.11 -2.08 -9.93
N ASP A 10 -27.00 -2.81 -10.07
CA ASP A 10 -27.07 -4.24 -10.36
C ASP A 10 -26.69 -5.00 -9.09
N MET A 11 -27.65 -5.81 -8.61
CA MET A 11 -27.47 -6.76 -7.52
C MET A 11 -26.67 -7.96 -8.05
N SER A 12 -25.45 -7.73 -8.55
CA SER A 12 -24.57 -8.81 -8.95
C SER A 12 -23.79 -9.31 -7.75
N VAL A 13 -23.86 -10.62 -7.52
CA VAL A 13 -22.93 -11.37 -6.69
C VAL A 13 -21.52 -10.87 -6.99
N PRO A 14 -20.69 -10.49 -6.00
CA PRO A 14 -19.39 -9.93 -6.29
C PRO A 14 -18.61 -10.99 -7.06
N GLU A 15 -18.35 -10.69 -8.33
CA GLU A 15 -17.46 -11.49 -9.15
C GLU A 15 -16.16 -11.63 -8.35
N ALA A 16 -15.71 -12.87 -8.16
CA ALA A 16 -14.51 -13.14 -7.38
C ALA A 16 -13.33 -12.51 -8.11
N LEU A 17 -13.03 -11.25 -7.76
CA LEU A 17 -11.98 -10.47 -8.40
C LEU A 17 -10.66 -11.19 -8.17
N LEU A 18 -9.90 -11.36 -9.26
CA LEU A 18 -8.50 -11.71 -9.12
C LEU A 18 -7.81 -10.63 -8.27
N PRO A 19 -6.83 -10.99 -7.42
CA PRO A 19 -6.13 -10.04 -6.56
C PRO A 19 -5.66 -8.80 -7.33
N GLU A 20 -5.12 -9.00 -8.54
CA GLU A 20 -4.63 -7.93 -9.41
C GLU A 20 -5.73 -6.92 -9.78
N GLN A 21 -6.93 -7.40 -10.11
CA GLN A 21 -8.08 -6.56 -10.47
C GLN A 21 -8.62 -5.78 -9.25
N TYR A 22 -8.59 -6.40 -8.06
CA TYR A 22 -8.93 -5.71 -6.82
C TYR A 22 -7.97 -4.54 -6.55
N PHE A 23 -6.66 -4.78 -6.69
CA PHE A 23 -5.65 -3.75 -6.50
C PHE A 23 -5.72 -2.66 -7.57
N GLU A 24 -6.03 -3.00 -8.83
CA GLU A 24 -6.26 -2.00 -9.89
C GLU A 24 -7.44 -1.10 -9.59
N ARG A 25 -8.56 -1.66 -9.12
CA ARG A 25 -9.74 -0.88 -8.73
C ARG A 25 -9.44 0.04 -7.55
N LEU A 26 -8.74 -0.48 -6.54
CA LEU A 26 -8.28 0.30 -5.40
C LEU A 26 -7.36 1.44 -5.85
N ALA A 27 -6.39 1.15 -6.70
CA ALA A 27 -5.46 2.12 -7.27
C ALA A 27 -6.16 3.17 -8.15
N GLY A 28 -7.19 2.79 -8.91
CA GLY A 28 -8.03 3.70 -9.69
C GLY A 28 -8.76 4.69 -8.80
N SER A 29 -9.46 4.20 -7.76
CA SER A 29 -10.16 5.06 -6.81
C SER A 29 -9.23 5.98 -6.02
N ALA A 30 -8.01 5.53 -5.72
CA ALA A 30 -6.97 6.36 -5.14
C ALA A 30 -6.49 7.42 -6.15
N ARG A 31 -6.23 7.06 -7.41
CA ARG A 31 -5.85 8.05 -8.45
C ARG A 31 -6.86 9.17 -8.62
N GLU A 32 -8.13 8.89 -8.42
CA GLU A 32 -9.23 9.85 -8.56
C GLU A 32 -9.37 10.82 -7.38
N MET A 33 -8.83 10.51 -6.19
CA MET A 33 -8.94 11.36 -5.00
C MET A 33 -7.60 11.49 -4.25
N PRO A 34 -7.01 12.71 -4.16
CA PRO A 34 -5.72 12.91 -3.50
C PRO A 34 -5.72 12.47 -2.02
N GLU A 35 -6.85 12.58 -1.33
CA GLU A 35 -7.04 12.14 0.05
C GLU A 35 -6.91 10.62 0.17
N LYS A 36 -7.53 9.85 -0.73
CA LYS A 36 -7.42 8.38 -0.75
C LYS A 36 -6.00 7.92 -1.06
N ARG A 37 -5.25 8.66 -1.88
CA ARG A 37 -3.81 8.38 -2.10
C ARG A 37 -3.01 8.57 -0.83
N LEU A 38 -3.29 9.62 -0.08
CA LEU A 38 -2.62 9.88 1.18
C LEU A 38 -2.96 8.77 2.19
N MET A 39 -4.23 8.38 2.31
CA MET A 39 -4.66 7.27 3.18
C MET A 39 -3.98 5.95 2.78
N ALA A 40 -3.89 5.65 1.49
CA ALA A 40 -3.16 4.47 1.00
C ALA A 40 -1.65 4.55 1.30
N ALA A 41 -1.04 5.73 1.16
CA ALA A 41 0.37 5.95 1.50
C ALA A 41 0.64 5.74 2.99
N VAL A 42 -0.23 6.28 3.86
CA VAL A 42 -0.17 6.09 5.32
C VAL A 42 -0.27 4.60 5.67
N LEU A 43 -1.22 3.88 5.06
CA LEU A 43 -1.37 2.45 5.29
C LEU A 43 -0.14 1.66 4.83
N LEU A 44 0.39 1.96 3.64
CA LEU A 44 1.59 1.29 3.11
C LEU A 44 2.82 1.53 3.98
N ASP A 45 3.01 2.75 4.50
CA ASP A 45 4.12 3.06 5.40
C ASP A 45 4.01 2.29 6.72
N ALA A 46 2.80 2.17 7.27
CA ALA A 46 2.54 1.34 8.45
C ALA A 46 2.92 -0.13 8.22
N LEU A 47 2.62 -0.68 7.04
CA LEU A 47 3.00 -2.05 6.67
C LEU A 47 4.53 -2.23 6.61
N VAL A 48 5.26 -1.25 6.07
CA VAL A 48 6.72 -1.29 6.02
C VAL A 48 7.33 -1.33 7.43
N HIS A 49 6.78 -0.56 8.36
CA HIS A 49 7.20 -0.57 9.76
C HIS A 49 6.89 -1.92 10.44
N LEU A 50 5.73 -2.54 10.18
CA LEU A 50 5.38 -3.85 10.72
C LEU A 50 6.28 -4.98 10.19
N GLN A 51 6.72 -4.91 8.93
CA GLN A 51 7.68 -5.87 8.37
C GLN A 51 9.09 -5.73 8.97
N ARG A 52 9.45 -4.53 9.43
CA ARG A 52 10.72 -4.21 10.10
C ARG A 52 10.60 -4.37 11.61
N ASP A 53 10.48 -5.63 12.04
CA ASP A 53 10.26 -5.96 13.44
C ASP A 53 11.40 -5.50 14.37
N GLY A 54 11.06 -5.22 15.63
CA GLY A 54 12.00 -4.73 16.65
C GLY A 54 12.33 -3.23 16.58
N SER A 55 11.72 -2.48 15.65
CA SER A 55 11.82 -1.02 15.61
C SER A 55 10.76 -0.36 16.50
N ALA A 56 11.07 0.82 17.05
CA ALA A 56 10.09 1.64 17.76
C ALA A 56 8.85 1.96 16.89
N GLY A 57 9.04 2.09 15.58
CA GLY A 57 7.96 2.33 14.62
C GLY A 57 6.96 1.16 14.51
N ALA A 58 7.39 -0.10 14.68
CA ALA A 58 6.45 -1.22 14.69
C ALA A 58 5.54 -1.21 15.94
N ALA A 59 6.04 -0.74 17.09
CA ALA A 59 5.23 -0.58 18.30
C ALA A 59 4.25 0.59 18.16
N GLU A 60 4.70 1.70 17.57
CA GLU A 60 3.87 2.87 17.28
C GLU A 60 2.71 2.53 16.33
N VAL A 61 2.97 1.79 15.26
CA VAL A 61 1.92 1.34 14.33
C VAL A 61 0.90 0.44 15.02
N ARG A 62 1.33 -0.49 15.88
CA ARG A 62 0.41 -1.33 16.65
C ARG A 62 -0.44 -0.50 17.62
N ALA A 63 0.14 0.50 18.25
CA ALA A 63 -0.61 1.43 19.11
C ALA A 63 -1.62 2.25 18.30
N TRP A 64 -1.25 2.74 17.12
CA TRP A 64 -2.16 3.42 16.19
C TRP A 64 -3.33 2.51 15.77
N MET A 65 -3.06 1.25 15.43
CA MET A 65 -4.10 0.27 15.07
C MET A 65 -5.04 -0.06 16.23
N ALA A 66 -4.54 -0.08 17.46
CA ALA A 66 -5.34 -0.36 18.66
C ALA A 66 -6.13 0.86 19.17
N ARG A 67 -5.74 2.07 18.75
CA ARG A 67 -6.35 3.31 19.23
C ARG A 67 -7.72 3.50 18.56
N ARG A 68 -8.77 3.54 19.36
CA ARG A 68 -10.09 4.01 18.90
C ARG A 68 -10.22 5.50 19.13
N THR A 69 -10.29 6.26 18.04
CA THR A 69 -10.51 7.70 18.06
C THR A 69 -11.74 8.04 17.25
N VAL A 70 -12.76 8.54 17.94
CA VAL A 70 -13.95 9.10 17.30
C VAL A 70 -13.55 10.43 16.65
N GLY A 71 -13.73 10.54 15.32
CA GLY A 71 -13.51 11.78 14.58
C GLY A 71 -12.12 12.00 13.98
N ASP A 72 -11.17 11.07 14.17
CA ASP A 72 -9.86 11.16 13.50
C ASP A 72 -9.93 10.60 12.08
N VAL A 73 -9.76 11.45 11.07
CA VAL A 73 -9.80 11.09 9.64
C VAL A 73 -8.73 10.05 9.27
N PHE A 74 -7.62 10.00 10.01
CA PHE A 74 -6.52 9.05 9.80
C PHE A 74 -6.46 7.97 10.88
N SER A 75 -7.58 7.70 11.56
CA SER A 75 -7.69 6.46 12.35
C SER A 75 -7.54 5.25 11.43
N PHE A 76 -6.98 4.16 11.96
CA PHE A 76 -6.83 2.92 11.20
C PHE A 76 -8.16 2.44 10.60
N GLU A 77 -9.25 2.59 11.35
CA GLU A 77 -10.61 2.23 10.95
C GLU A 77 -11.09 3.07 9.77
N ASN A 78 -10.94 4.40 9.85
CA ASN A 78 -11.38 5.33 8.80
C ASN A 78 -10.54 5.21 7.52
N VAL A 79 -9.23 4.97 7.66
CA VAL A 79 -8.35 4.68 6.52
C VAL A 79 -8.77 3.39 5.82
N CYS A 80 -9.05 2.33 6.58
CA CYS A 80 -9.52 1.07 5.99
C CYS A 80 -10.88 1.23 5.30
N GLU A 81 -11.83 1.92 5.95
CA GLU A 81 -13.15 2.19 5.39
C GLU A 81 -13.08 2.99 4.09
N ALA A 82 -12.31 4.08 4.06
CA ALA A 82 -12.14 4.93 2.87
C ALA A 82 -11.51 4.20 1.68
N LEU A 83 -10.71 3.17 1.96
CA LEU A 83 -10.09 2.28 0.98
C LEU A 83 -10.94 1.04 0.65
N GLY A 84 -12.09 0.83 1.31
CA GLY A 84 -12.95 -0.34 1.10
C GLY A 84 -12.32 -1.65 1.60
N ILE A 85 -11.50 -1.57 2.66
CA ILE A 85 -10.80 -2.69 3.29
C ILE A 85 -11.45 -2.99 4.64
N ASN A 86 -11.64 -4.26 4.99
CA ASN A 86 -12.09 -4.64 6.33
C ASN A 86 -10.95 -4.49 7.35
N ALA A 87 -11.05 -3.51 8.24
CA ALA A 87 -10.03 -3.20 9.25
C ALA A 87 -9.69 -4.40 10.14
N GLY A 88 -10.69 -5.15 10.61
CA GLY A 88 -10.49 -6.31 11.48
C GLY A 88 -9.81 -7.47 10.77
N TYR A 89 -10.16 -7.72 9.51
CA TYR A 89 -9.49 -8.72 8.68
C TYR A 89 -8.05 -8.34 8.40
N LEU A 90 -7.80 -7.07 8.03
CA LEU A 90 -6.46 -6.58 7.78
C LEU A 90 -5.59 -6.69 9.04
N ALA A 91 -6.09 -6.25 10.21
CA ALA A 91 -5.35 -6.33 11.46
C ALA A 91 -4.92 -7.77 11.80
N ARG A 92 -5.86 -8.73 11.71
CA ARG A 92 -5.55 -10.16 11.91
C ARG A 92 -4.53 -10.69 10.90
N GLY A 93 -4.67 -10.29 9.64
CA GLY A 93 -3.71 -10.64 8.59
C GLY A 93 -2.31 -10.11 8.88
N LEU A 94 -2.20 -8.90 9.43
CA LEU A 94 -0.91 -8.29 9.77
C LEU A 94 -0.26 -8.90 11.01
N GLU A 95 -1.04 -9.38 11.97
CA GLU A 95 -0.54 -10.14 13.12
C GLU A 95 -0.02 -11.52 12.71
N THR A 96 -0.63 -12.15 11.71
CA THR A 96 -0.30 -13.51 11.24
C THR A 96 0.61 -13.55 10.02
N CYS A 97 0.92 -12.39 9.41
CA CYS A 97 1.70 -12.30 8.19
C CYS A 97 3.13 -12.84 8.42
N PRO A 98 3.54 -13.92 7.74
CA PRO A 98 4.92 -14.36 7.80
C PRO A 98 5.82 -13.27 7.23
N ARG A 99 6.92 -12.98 7.93
CA ARG A 99 7.85 -11.92 7.51
C ARG A 99 8.35 -12.17 6.09
N ILE A 100 8.21 -11.16 5.26
CA ILE A 100 8.86 -11.16 3.95
C ILE A 100 10.32 -10.77 4.20
N VAL A 101 11.17 -11.76 4.47
CA VAL A 101 12.62 -11.56 4.40
C VAL A 101 12.96 -11.30 2.94
N PRO A 102 13.39 -10.08 2.56
CA PRO A 102 13.78 -9.84 1.18
C PRO A 102 14.94 -10.78 0.89
N ARG A 103 14.76 -11.70 -0.08
CA ARG A 103 15.88 -12.50 -0.58
C ARG A 103 16.92 -11.49 -1.02
N ARG A 104 18.09 -11.49 -0.36
CA ARG A 104 19.20 -10.64 -0.77
C ARG A 104 19.57 -11.05 -2.18
N VAL A 105 19.02 -10.35 -3.17
CA VAL A 105 19.49 -10.42 -4.54
C VAL A 105 20.89 -9.87 -4.46
N ARG A 106 21.89 -10.75 -4.47
CA ARG A 106 23.28 -10.37 -4.67
C ARG A 106 23.33 -9.77 -6.07
N LEU A 107 23.08 -8.46 -6.16
CA LEU A 107 23.44 -7.69 -7.32
C LEU A 107 24.96 -7.85 -7.42
N ALA A 108 25.40 -8.77 -8.29
CA ALA A 108 26.80 -8.88 -8.63
C ALA A 108 27.22 -7.47 -9.03
N ARG A 109 28.13 -6.86 -8.24
CA ARG A 109 28.71 -5.56 -8.55
C ARG A 109 29.47 -5.73 -9.85
N ARG A 110 28.78 -5.55 -10.98
CA ARG A 110 29.38 -5.47 -12.29
C ARG A 110 30.17 -4.17 -12.24
N ARG A 111 31.48 -4.28 -11.98
CA ARG A 111 32.39 -3.14 -12.02
C ARG A 111 32.25 -2.55 -13.42
N LEU A 112 31.59 -1.40 -13.53
CA LEU A 112 31.65 -0.59 -14.72
C LEU A 112 33.09 -0.06 -14.77
N THR A 113 33.98 -0.80 -15.41
CA THR A 113 35.29 -0.29 -15.78
C THR A 113 35.02 0.81 -16.81
N VAL A 114 35.11 2.07 -16.37
CA VAL A 114 35.18 3.23 -17.25
C VAL A 114 36.47 3.06 -18.05
N GLY A 115 36.34 2.54 -19.28
CA GLY A 115 37.43 2.43 -20.23
C GLY A 115 37.88 3.82 -20.64
N GLY A 116 38.97 4.30 -20.05
CA GLY A 116 39.65 5.52 -20.47
C GLY A 116 40.22 5.36 -21.88
N ARG A 117 39.52 5.93 -22.87
CA ARG A 117 40.01 6.06 -24.25
C ARG A 117 41.09 7.16 -24.27
N ARG A 118 42.36 6.77 -24.15
CA ARG A 118 43.49 7.65 -24.50
C ARG A 118 43.48 7.84 -26.02
N ARG A 119 43.26 9.08 -26.48
CA ARG A 119 43.52 9.47 -27.87
C ARG A 119 44.98 9.83 -28.00
N SER A 120 45.70 9.06 -28.80
CA SER A 120 47.01 9.40 -29.35
C SER A 120 46.81 10.06 -30.71
N THR A 121 47.30 11.28 -30.85
CA THR A 121 47.63 11.97 -32.11
C THR A 121 48.27 13.26 -31.62
N GLY A 122 49.47 13.67 -32.02
CA GLY A 122 50.34 13.29 -33.12
C GLY A 122 51.19 14.54 -33.35
#